data_AF-A0A414URN9-F1
#
_entry.id   AF-A0A414URN9-F1
#
_cell.length_a   1.000
_cell.length_b   1.000
_cell.length_c   1.000
_cell.angle_alpha   90.00
_cell.angle_beta   90.00
_cell.angle_gamma   90.00
#
_symmetry.space_group_name_H-M   'P 1'
#
loop_
_entity.id
_entity.type
_entity.pdbx_description
1 polymer ?
#
loop_
_entity_poly.entity_id
_entity_poly.type
_entity_poly.pdbx_seq_one_letter_code
_entity_poly.pdbx_strand_id
1 'polypeptide(L)'
;MNTKTRLFKIGIQVLLTFAYIGYFFSLYRGIPRNILTYINYIIIIVCLSGCLFVKPEKESKILYVLTRVNCIVFIIWAIVMAMQLII
;
A
#
# COMPACT_ATOMS: atom_id res chain seq x y z
N MET A 1 2.87 -10.16 20.63
CA MET A 1 3.32 -10.16 19.22
C MET A 1 4.62 -10.95 19.00
N ASN A 2 4.55 -12.02 18.22
CA ASN A 2 5.70 -12.85 17.84
C ASN A 2 6.61 -12.09 16.85
N THR A 3 7.94 -12.17 16.98
CA THR A 3 8.91 -11.41 16.17
C THR A 3 8.73 -11.64 14.67
N LYS A 4 8.33 -12.85 14.28
CA LYS A 4 8.03 -13.23 12.89
C LYS A 4 6.86 -12.44 12.31
N THR A 5 5.78 -12.26 13.07
CA THR A 5 4.61 -11.49 12.65
C THR A 5 4.94 -10.00 12.48
N ARG A 6 5.83 -9.46 13.34
CA ARG A 6 6.28 -8.07 13.23
C ARG A 6 7.11 -7.84 11.96
N LEU A 7 8.07 -8.73 11.66
CA LEU A 7 8.86 -8.65 10.43
C LEU A 7 7.98 -8.79 9.18
N PHE A 8 6.97 -9.67 9.23
CA PHE A 8 6.02 -9.83 8.15
C PHE A 8 5.19 -8.56 7.89
N LYS A 9 4.69 -7.89 8.94
CA LYS A 9 3.98 -6.60 8.83
C LYS A 9 4.86 -5.50 8.22
N ILE A 10 6.12 -5.40 8.66
CA ILE A 10 7.10 -4.46 8.08
C ILE A 10 7.31 -4.77 6.60
N GLY A 11 7.53 -6.05 6.26
CA GLY A 11 7.73 -6.49 4.88
C GLY A 11 6.57 -6.12 3.98
N ILE A 12 5.33 -6.39 4.41
CA ILE A 12 4.11 -6.01 3.68
C ILE A 12 4.02 -4.49 3.48
N GLN A 13 4.30 -3.70 4.51
CA GLN A 13 4.25 -2.24 4.41
C GLN A 13 5.28 -1.69 3.43
N VAL A 14 6.50 -2.23 3.47
CA VAL A 14 7.56 -1.85 2.53
C VAL A 14 7.17 -2.24 1.11
N LEU A 15 6.65 -3.46 0.91
CA LEU A 15 6.16 -3.92 -0.40
C LEU A 15 5.06 -3.00 -0.94
N LEU A 16 4.14 -2.58 -0.09
CA LEU A 16 3.06 -1.67 -0.44
C LEU A 16 3.59 -0.30 -0.87
N THR A 17 4.58 0.25 -0.15
CA THR A 17 5.25 1.49 -0.54
C THR A 17 5.93 1.37 -1.90
N PHE A 18 6.63 0.26 -2.17
CA PHE A 18 7.21 0.00 -3.49
C PHE A 18 6.15 -0.12 -4.59
N ALA A 19 4.99 -0.71 -4.29
CA ALA A 19 3.88 -0.80 -5.24
C ALA A 19 3.33 0.58 -5.60
N TYR A 20 3.19 1.49 -4.64
CA TYR A 20 2.81 2.89 -4.92
C TYR A 20 3.83 3.60 -5.80
N ILE A 21 5.13 3.47 -5.49
CA ILE A 21 6.19 4.08 -6.30
C ILE A 21 6.12 3.56 -7.75
N GLY A 22 5.96 2.24 -7.93
CA GLY A 22 5.82 1.63 -9.24
C GLY A 22 4.58 2.10 -10.00
N TYR A 23 3.46 2.29 -9.29
CA TYR A 23 2.24 2.86 -9.86
C TYR A 23 2.47 4.29 -10.36
N PHE A 24 2.96 5.21 -9.51
CA PHE A 24 3.18 6.60 -9.90
C PHE A 24 4.21 6.73 -11.02
N PHE A 25 5.26 5.92 -11.01
CA PHE A 25 6.25 5.89 -12.08
C PHE A 25 5.66 5.40 -13.42
N SER A 26 4.82 4.37 -13.38
CA SER A 26 4.13 3.86 -14.56
C SER A 26 3.10 4.84 -15.11
N LEU A 27 2.45 5.60 -14.21
CA LEU A 27 1.52 6.66 -14.52
C LEU A 27 2.22 7.84 -15.20
N TYR A 28 3.39 8.24 -14.70
CA TYR A 28 4.24 9.26 -15.32
C TYR A 28 4.74 8.85 -16.71
N ARG A 29 5.10 7.57 -16.90
CA ARG A 29 5.52 7.05 -18.21
C ARG A 29 4.36 6.75 -19.16
N GLY A 30 3.11 6.80 -18.69
CA GLY A 30 1.94 6.50 -19.51
C GLY A 30 1.88 5.05 -20.02
N ILE A 31 2.36 4.07 -19.25
CA ILE A 31 2.37 2.65 -19.67
C ILE A 31 1.16 1.93 -19.03
N PRO A 32 0.00 1.81 -19.72
CA PRO A 32 -1.26 1.37 -19.12
C PRO A 32 -1.20 -0.06 -18.57
N ARG A 33 -0.46 -0.95 -19.24
CA ARG A 33 -0.29 -2.35 -18.80
C ARG A 33 0.39 -2.45 -17.42
N ASN A 34 1.40 -1.61 -17.19
CA ASN A 34 2.11 -1.59 -15.92
C ASN A 34 1.25 -0.94 -14.83
N ILE A 35 0.51 0.13 -15.18
CA ILE A 35 -0.43 0.79 -14.27
C ILE A 35 -1.45 -0.23 -13.72
N LEU A 36 -2.11 -1.01 -14.58
CA LEU A 36 -3.08 -2.03 -14.15
C LEU A 36 -2.46 -3.11 -13.27
N THR A 37 -1.22 -3.50 -13.58
CA THR A 37 -0.48 -4.49 -12.79
C THR A 37 -0.19 -3.97 -11.37
N TYR A 38 0.28 -2.73 -11.24
CA TYR A 38 0.52 -2.11 -9.94
C TYR A 38 -0.77 -1.82 -9.17
N ILE A 39 -1.86 -1.45 -9.84
CA ILE A 39 -3.20 -1.34 -9.22
C ILE A 39 -3.59 -2.66 -8.55
N ASN A 40 -3.47 -3.78 -9.27
CA ASN A 40 -3.78 -5.09 -8.72
C ASN A 40 -2.89 -5.45 -7.52
N TYR A 41 -1.59 -5.16 -7.58
CA TYR A 41 -0.69 -5.38 -6.45
C TYR A 41 -1.06 -4.55 -5.23
N ILE A 42 -1.39 -3.27 -5.41
CA ILE A 42 -1.83 -2.40 -4.30
C ILE A 42 -3.09 -2.98 -3.65
N ILE A 43 -4.10 -3.37 -4.43
CA ILE A 43 -5.36 -3.92 -3.91
C ILE A 43 -5.12 -5.23 -3.15
N ILE A 44 -4.37 -6.17 -3.73
CA ILE A 44 -4.06 -7.46 -3.08
C ILE A 44 -3.34 -7.24 -1.76
N ILE A 45 -2.30 -6.39 -1.75
CA ILE A 45 -1.50 -6.13 -0.55
C ILE A 45 -2.33 -5.39 0.51
N VAL A 46 -3.16 -4.42 0.12
CA VAL A 46 -4.06 -3.71 1.05
C VAL A 46 -5.05 -4.66 1.69
N CYS A 47 -5.73 -5.52 0.91
CA CYS A 47 -6.64 -6.54 1.42
C CYS A 47 -5.93 -7.53 2.36
N LEU A 48 -4.76 -8.03 1.98
CA LEU A 48 -3.95 -8.92 2.81
C LEU A 48 -3.56 -8.24 4.14
N SER A 49 -3.22 -6.96 4.07
CA SER A 49 -2.84 -6.16 5.22
C SER A 49 -4.03 -5.84 6.13
N GLY A 50 -5.21 -5.50 5.57
CA GLY A 50 -6.44 -5.23 6.29
C GLY A 50 -6.89 -6.41 7.16
N CYS A 51 -6.75 -7.63 6.64
CA CYS A 51 -6.98 -8.86 7.42
C CYS A 51 -5.98 -9.05 8.59
N LEU A 52 -4.79 -8.45 8.51
CA LEU A 52 -3.73 -8.55 9.53
C LEU A 52 -3.72 -7.39 10.55
N PHE A 53 -4.40 -6.28 10.24
CA PHE A 53 -4.40 -5.06 11.06
C PHE A 53 -5.56 -4.95 12.07
N VAL A 54 -6.50 -5.91 12.10
CA VAL A 54 -7.66 -5.89 13.01
C VAL A 54 -7.29 -6.06 14.50
N LYS A 55 -6.08 -6.54 14.83
CA LYS A 55 -5.65 -6.67 16.24
C LYS A 55 -4.67 -5.56 16.64
N PRO A 56 -5.09 -4.62 17.51
CA PRO A 56 -4.21 -3.62 18.11
C PRO A 56 -3.37 -4.27 19.22
N GLU A 57 -2.44 -5.15 18.88
CA GLU A 57 -1.42 -5.58 19.82
C GLU A 57 -0.24 -4.59 19.78
N LYS A 58 -0.02 -3.85 20.88
CA LYS A 58 1.15 -3.01 21.21
C LYS A 58 2.18 -2.90 20.07
N GLU A 59 1.85 -2.13 19.03
CA GLU A 59 2.73 -1.94 17.89
C GLU A 59 3.84 -0.93 18.23
N SER A 60 5.05 -1.18 17.72
CA SER A 60 6.15 -0.21 17.84
C SER A 60 5.82 1.09 17.11
N LYS A 61 6.18 2.25 17.68
CA LYS A 61 5.97 3.59 17.08
C LYS A 61 6.26 3.66 15.58
N ILE A 62 7.31 2.99 15.12
CA ILE A 62 7.74 2.96 13.71
C ILE A 62 6.67 2.33 12.81
N LEU A 63 6.10 1.20 13.24
CA LEU A 63 5.06 0.49 12.47
C LEU A 63 3.79 1.33 12.38
N TYR A 64 3.43 1.99 13.49
CA TYR A 64 2.28 2.89 13.55
C TYR A 64 2.43 4.06 12.58
N VAL A 65 3.60 4.71 12.56
CA VAL A 65 3.88 5.81 11.62
C VAL A 65 3.84 5.31 10.16
N LEU A 66 4.46 4.16 9.89
CA LEU A 66 4.50 3.59 8.53
C LEU A 66 3.10 3.21 8.03
N THR A 67 2.24 2.68 8.91
CA THR A 67 0.82 2.41 8.57
C THR A 67 0.10 3.69 8.20
N ARG A 68 0.31 4.76 8.98
CA ARG A 68 -0.37 6.03 8.76
C ARG A 68 0.06 6.68 7.45
N VAL A 69 1.35 6.65 7.13
CA VAL A 69 1.88 7.14 5.84
C VAL A 69 1.30 6.33 4.68
N ASN A 70 1.36 4.99 4.73
CA ASN A 70 0.78 4.15 3.69
C ASN A 70 -0.73 4.35 3.54
N CYS A 71 -1.45 4.67 4.62
CA CYS A 71 -2.87 5.01 4.59
C CYS A 71 -3.14 6.34 3.87
N ILE A 72 -2.32 7.37 4.14
CA ILE A 72 -2.41 8.65 3.41
C ILE A 72 -2.13 8.44 1.92
N VAL A 73 -1.08 7.67 1.59
CA VAL A 73 -0.74 7.36 0.20
C VAL A 73 -1.85 6.56 -0.48
N PHE A 74 -2.52 5.66 0.23
CA PHE A 74 -3.70 4.93 -0.27
C PHE A 74 -4.83 5.88 -0.66
N ILE A 75 -5.14 6.87 0.19
CA ILE A 75 -6.17 7.87 -0.09
C ILE A 75 -5.79 8.70 -1.32
N ILE A 76 -4.55 9.17 -1.42
CA ILE A 76 -4.06 9.92 -2.59
C ILE A 76 -4.18 9.08 -3.86
N TRP A 77 -3.75 7.81 -3.81
CA TRP A 77 -3.85 6.87 -4.91
C TRP A 77 -5.31 6.66 -5.35
N ALA A 78 -6.24 6.49 -4.40
CA ALA A 78 -7.66 6.32 -4.68
C ALA A 78 -8.26 7.57 -5.36
N ILE A 79 -7.88 8.78 -4.94
CA ILE A 79 -8.29 10.03 -5.58
C ILE A 79 -7.75 10.10 -7.02
N VAL A 80 -6.48 9.78 -7.23
CA VAL A 80 -5.85 9.77 -8.57
C VAL A 80 -6.57 8.78 -9.49
N MET A 81 -6.87 7.57 -9.02
CA MET A 81 -7.65 6.57 -9.74
C MET A 81 -9.06 7.08 -10.09
N ALA A 82 -9.74 7.75 -9.16
CA ALA A 82 -11.06 8.32 -9.41
C ALA A 82 -11.01 9.42 -10.48
N MET A 83 -9.99 10.29 -10.48
CA MET A 83 -9.79 11.28 -11.53
C MET A 83 -9.53 10.63 -12.89
N GLN A 84 -8.71 9.57 -12.94
CA GLN A 84 -8.45 8.80 -14.17
C GLN A 84 -9.67 8.08 -14.73
N LEU A 85 -10.71 7.87 -13.93
CA LEU A 85 -11.96 7.22 -14.34
C LEU A 85 -12.97 8.21 -14.93
N ILE A 86 -12.84 9.49 -14.56
CA ILE A 86 -13.74 10.58 -14.99
C ILE A 86 -13.24 11.26 -16.27
N ILE A 87 -11.92 11.31 -16.46
CA ILE A 87 -11.24 11.83 -17.67
C ILE A 87 -11.17 10.73 -18.73
#